data_AF-W7I284-F1
#
_entry.id   AF-W7I284-F1
#
_cell.length_a   1.000
_cell.length_b   1.000
_cell.length_c   1.000
_cell.angle_alpha   90.00
_cell.angle_beta   90.00
_cell.angle_gamma   90.00
#
_symmetry.space_group_name_H-M   'P 1'
#
loop_
_entity.id
_entity.type
_entity.pdbx_description
1 polymer ?
#
loop_
_entity_poly.entity_id
_entity_poly.type
_entity_poly.pdbx_seq_one_letter_code
_entity_poly.pdbx_strand_id
1 'polypeptide(L)'
;MEPHPTPDATLKGQQDETNSVLEELTREYKEAKIWAAANALPELTSFEIVTEWLNSVYTTPDRDITEGDSTPADSASITSTEYYGQESFRKYQPKLFKLLGGIVPPDINITTVSRMKGGANNRTASIGLDWPAGKRLKVNGKLLFEARNHDIEVVAVFRSSRRPVPGKHDAELIDNYAILTFLVANGLRVPTVLAFDSTPNNSLCVPYMLLHRIPGIRLEDAYPSLTQKQKERVAMLIARELLIYDGVECPKKGILKGANYCIPASISFQENRPPTFKMTITPFTTGRRRKLPINDRGSTHLLMRGMFNNWLVLCATADDLPVDVRSIYNYCFGRLLDALDIMHERGYFDQSTSEGIALYHPDFFPRNIIIGASCRRPDNMTFEVEGVIDWDGAMALPEVLRATPPSWLWEWMDEPQVTGIPLWEEWFGDSDELPASRFSYRLNPDERKIKEKFDQSVGKERAHIMYKIEYTWIRRLWKFALYGLPFESLQEVSRFQKFMENWELFVQETAHNFESDDIKEWKPVDPEVFKTIQQYHGAAGAQSSRTPTPYPSPCIFDPE
;
A
#
# COMPACT_ATOMS: atom_id res chain seq x y z
N MET A 1 31.11 -58.10 -1.13
CA MET A 1 30.62 -57.43 -2.36
C MET A 1 29.12 -57.47 -2.30
N GLU A 2 28.50 -56.41 -1.78
CA GLU A 2 27.05 -56.17 -1.87
C GLU A 2 26.86 -54.70 -2.27
N PRO A 3 25.82 -54.37 -3.05
CA PRO A 3 25.79 -53.15 -3.85
C PRO A 3 25.21 -51.95 -3.09
N HIS A 4 25.76 -50.77 -3.39
CA HIS A 4 25.22 -49.47 -2.98
C HIS A 4 23.87 -49.18 -3.67
N PRO A 5 22.89 -48.58 -2.97
CA PRO A 5 21.66 -48.10 -3.60
C PRO A 5 21.91 -46.78 -4.34
N THR A 6 21.36 -46.67 -5.56
CA THR A 6 21.42 -45.50 -6.43
C THR A 6 20.44 -44.38 -5.99
N PRO A 7 20.79 -43.10 -6.19
CA PRO A 7 19.96 -41.95 -5.85
C PRO A 7 19.07 -41.59 -7.05
N ASP A 8 17.85 -42.12 -7.14
CA ASP A 8 16.95 -41.75 -8.24
C ASP A 8 15.46 -41.61 -7.86
N ALA A 9 15.15 -41.59 -6.56
CA ALA A 9 13.77 -41.50 -6.07
C ALA A 9 13.36 -40.10 -5.57
N THR A 10 14.31 -39.21 -5.25
CA THR A 10 14.03 -37.91 -4.62
C THR A 10 13.83 -36.75 -5.60
N LEU A 11 14.20 -36.90 -6.87
CA LEU A 11 14.04 -35.86 -7.91
C LEU A 11 12.68 -35.91 -8.62
N LYS A 12 11.99 -37.05 -8.63
CA LYS A 12 10.66 -37.18 -9.26
C LYS A 12 9.54 -36.50 -8.46
N GLY A 13 9.57 -36.62 -7.13
CA GLY A 13 8.53 -36.06 -6.27
C GLY A 13 8.45 -34.53 -6.29
N GLN A 14 9.60 -33.84 -6.37
CA GLN A 14 9.63 -32.36 -6.43
C GLN A 14 9.20 -31.80 -7.80
N GLN A 15 9.37 -32.58 -8.87
CA GLN A 15 9.01 -32.18 -10.23
C GLN A 15 7.50 -32.35 -10.49
N ASP A 16 6.88 -33.37 -9.88
CA ASP A 16 5.43 -33.60 -9.97
C ASP A 16 4.61 -32.56 -9.17
N GLU A 17 5.11 -32.08 -8.04
CA GLU A 17 4.44 -31.08 -7.20
C GLU A 17 4.48 -29.65 -7.80
N THR A 18 5.62 -29.27 -8.42
CA THR A 18 5.71 -28.01 -9.18
C THR A 18 4.85 -28.05 -10.44
N ASN A 19 4.76 -29.21 -11.11
CA ASN A 19 3.85 -29.38 -12.23
C ASN A 19 2.38 -29.26 -11.79
N SER A 20 2.00 -29.82 -10.64
CA SER A 20 0.63 -29.75 -10.12
C SER A 20 0.16 -28.32 -9.81
N VAL A 21 0.98 -27.50 -9.14
CA VAL A 21 0.63 -26.10 -8.83
C VAL A 21 0.60 -25.25 -10.10
N LEU A 22 1.53 -25.48 -11.03
CA LEU A 22 1.54 -24.81 -12.33
C LEU A 22 0.34 -25.23 -13.19
N GLU A 23 -0.09 -26.49 -13.11
CA GLU A 23 -1.26 -27.02 -13.79
C GLU A 23 -2.56 -26.42 -13.24
N GLU A 24 -2.66 -26.21 -11.94
CA GLU A 24 -3.83 -25.62 -11.29
C GLU A 24 -3.98 -24.13 -11.63
N LEU A 25 -2.92 -23.33 -11.52
CA LEU A 25 -2.92 -21.94 -11.98
C LEU A 25 -3.14 -21.83 -13.50
N THR A 26 -2.62 -22.80 -14.27
CA THR A 26 -2.87 -22.90 -15.71
C THR A 26 -4.33 -23.27 -16.01
N ARG A 27 -5.00 -24.06 -15.15
CA ARG A 27 -6.42 -24.42 -15.26
C ARG A 27 -7.30 -23.21 -14.99
N GLU A 28 -7.08 -22.49 -13.90
CA GLU A 28 -7.82 -21.26 -13.57
C GLU A 28 -7.65 -20.19 -14.67
N TYR A 29 -6.43 -20.03 -15.19
CA TYR A 29 -6.18 -19.14 -16.32
C TYR A 29 -6.89 -19.61 -17.60
N LYS A 30 -6.91 -20.91 -17.90
CA LYS A 30 -7.62 -21.48 -19.06
C LYS A 30 -9.13 -21.29 -18.92
N GLU A 31 -9.68 -21.47 -17.73
CA GLU A 31 -11.11 -21.27 -17.43
C GLU A 31 -11.50 -19.79 -17.58
N ALA A 32 -10.70 -18.87 -17.03
CA ALA A 32 -10.89 -17.44 -17.22
C ALA A 32 -10.79 -17.03 -18.71
N LYS A 33 -9.88 -17.65 -19.47
CA LYS A 33 -9.72 -17.41 -20.91
C LYS A 33 -10.89 -17.97 -21.74
N ILE A 34 -11.41 -19.14 -21.40
CA ILE A 34 -12.60 -19.74 -22.04
C ILE A 34 -13.83 -18.88 -21.74
N TRP A 35 -13.98 -18.45 -20.49
CA TRP A 35 -15.04 -17.54 -20.08
C TRP A 35 -14.96 -16.21 -20.84
N ALA A 36 -13.77 -15.62 -20.97
CA ALA A 36 -13.54 -14.39 -21.74
C ALA A 36 -13.88 -14.56 -23.23
N ALA A 37 -13.53 -15.71 -23.83
CA ALA A 37 -13.85 -16.02 -25.22
C ALA A 37 -15.36 -16.22 -25.44
N ALA A 38 -16.05 -16.84 -24.47
CA ALA A 38 -17.48 -17.10 -24.53
C ALA A 38 -18.35 -15.84 -24.30
N ASN A 39 -17.79 -14.80 -23.68
CA ASN A 39 -18.50 -13.55 -23.33
C ASN A 39 -17.99 -12.33 -24.11
N ALA A 40 -17.16 -12.53 -25.14
CA ALA A 40 -16.76 -11.45 -26.03
C ALA A 40 -17.94 -11.01 -26.90
N LEU A 41 -18.33 -9.73 -26.81
CA LEU A 41 -19.31 -9.09 -27.71
C LEU A 41 -18.84 -9.15 -29.18
N PRO A 42 -19.76 -9.15 -30.17
CA PRO A 42 -19.48 -9.46 -31.57
C PRO A 42 -18.52 -8.45 -32.24
N GLU A 43 -17.83 -8.91 -33.29
CA GLU A 43 -16.92 -8.10 -34.11
C GLU A 43 -17.62 -6.93 -34.80
N LEU A 44 -17.11 -5.72 -34.56
CA LEU A 44 -17.49 -4.51 -35.28
C LEU A 44 -16.22 -3.80 -35.78
N THR A 45 -15.99 -3.93 -37.09
CA THR A 45 -15.34 -3.02 -38.06
C THR A 45 -14.03 -2.28 -37.75
N SER A 46 -13.38 -2.45 -36.59
CA SER A 46 -12.14 -1.75 -36.23
C SER A 46 -10.86 -2.53 -36.54
N PHE A 47 -10.95 -3.72 -37.15
CA PHE A 47 -9.78 -4.57 -37.39
C PHE A 47 -8.77 -3.92 -38.34
N GLU A 48 -9.26 -3.14 -39.32
CA GLU A 48 -8.43 -2.37 -40.24
C GLU A 48 -7.66 -1.27 -39.50
N ILE A 49 -8.30 -0.53 -38.59
CA ILE A 49 -7.66 0.51 -37.76
C ILE A 49 -6.58 -0.10 -36.85
N VAL A 50 -6.88 -1.25 -36.22
CA VAL A 50 -5.91 -1.96 -35.35
C VAL A 50 -4.75 -2.53 -36.17
N THR A 51 -5.00 -3.00 -37.40
CA THR A 51 -3.98 -3.57 -38.29
C THR A 51 -3.11 -2.48 -38.91
N GLU A 52 -3.70 -1.39 -39.39
CA GLU A 52 -2.99 -0.22 -39.90
C GLU A 52 -2.11 0.42 -38.82
N TRP A 53 -2.60 0.45 -37.57
CA TRP A 53 -1.82 0.89 -36.41
C TRP A 53 -0.70 -0.07 -35.99
N LEU A 54 -0.96 -1.38 -35.93
CA LEU A 54 0.08 -2.39 -35.66
C LEU A 54 1.25 -2.29 -36.67
N ASN A 55 0.95 -1.80 -37.88
CA ASN A 55 1.93 -1.54 -38.91
C ASN A 55 2.57 -0.14 -38.82
N SER A 56 1.92 0.84 -38.17
CA SER A 56 2.41 2.23 -38.05
C SER A 56 3.16 2.52 -36.76
N VAL A 57 2.97 1.73 -35.69
CA VAL A 57 3.62 1.95 -34.40
C VAL A 57 4.82 1.05 -34.24
N TYR A 58 5.98 1.69 -34.02
CA TYR A 58 7.18 1.01 -33.58
C TYR A 58 6.88 0.28 -32.27
N THR A 59 6.88 -1.06 -32.30
CA THR A 59 6.93 -1.86 -31.08
C THR A 59 8.17 -1.42 -30.32
N THR A 60 8.01 -0.83 -29.14
CA THR A 60 9.13 -0.54 -28.26
C THR A 60 9.86 -1.87 -28.02
N PRO A 61 11.12 -2.04 -28.46
CA PRO A 61 11.86 -3.27 -28.21
C PRO A 61 11.89 -3.54 -26.70
N ASP A 62 11.81 -4.81 -26.28
CA ASP A 62 11.89 -5.23 -24.86
C ASP A 62 13.18 -4.77 -24.13
N ARG A 63 14.09 -4.09 -24.83
CA ARG A 63 15.37 -3.56 -24.34
C ARG A 63 15.46 -2.02 -24.32
N ASP A 64 14.58 -1.31 -25.03
CA ASP A 64 14.69 0.15 -25.18
C ASP A 64 13.57 0.86 -24.42
N ILE A 65 13.67 0.86 -23.10
CA ILE A 65 13.01 1.86 -22.26
C ILE A 65 14.10 2.55 -21.44
N THR A 66 14.54 3.70 -21.92
CA THR A 66 15.36 4.63 -21.16
C THR A 66 14.46 5.54 -20.32
N GLU A 67 14.37 5.28 -19.03
CA GLU A 67 14.63 6.35 -18.05
C GLU A 67 15.87 5.87 -17.28
N GLY A 68 16.94 6.67 -17.33
CA GLY A 68 18.25 6.23 -16.87
C GLY A 68 18.28 5.93 -15.38
N ASP A 69 18.43 4.66 -15.04
CA ASP A 69 18.86 4.16 -13.73
C ASP A 69 19.56 2.82 -13.95
N SER A 70 20.88 2.88 -14.14
CA SER A 70 21.74 1.71 -14.05
C SER A 70 22.03 1.41 -12.58
N THR A 71 21.10 0.72 -11.92
CA THR A 71 21.42 -0.13 -10.77
C THR A 71 21.11 -1.59 -11.13
N PRO A 72 21.96 -2.58 -10.78
CA PRO A 72 21.86 -3.93 -11.35
C PRO A 72 20.74 -4.80 -10.78
N ALA A 73 19.85 -4.27 -9.92
CA ALA A 73 18.98 -5.11 -9.10
C ALA A 73 17.55 -5.27 -9.63
N ASP A 74 17.10 -4.53 -10.65
CA ASP A 74 15.69 -4.59 -11.04
C ASP A 74 15.50 -4.33 -12.53
N SER A 75 16.01 -5.25 -13.35
CA SER A 75 15.73 -5.26 -14.78
C SER A 75 14.24 -5.39 -15.01
N ALA A 76 13.62 -4.33 -15.55
CA ALA A 76 12.25 -4.30 -16.03
C ALA A 76 11.99 -5.25 -17.23
N SER A 77 12.86 -6.22 -17.50
CA SER A 77 12.75 -7.22 -18.56
C SER A 77 12.44 -8.59 -17.93
N ILE A 78 11.48 -9.34 -18.49
CA ILE A 78 11.10 -10.73 -18.11
C ILE A 78 10.27 -10.88 -16.81
N THR A 79 10.62 -10.18 -15.72
CA THR A 79 10.14 -10.48 -14.35
C THR A 79 8.63 -10.47 -14.12
N SER A 80 7.85 -9.50 -14.62
CA SER A 80 6.40 -9.45 -14.28
C SER A 80 5.54 -10.55 -14.92
N THR A 81 5.96 -11.09 -16.06
CA THR A 81 5.22 -12.14 -16.79
C THR A 81 5.44 -13.48 -16.10
N GLU A 82 6.70 -13.78 -15.76
CA GLU A 82 7.10 -15.03 -15.12
C GLU A 82 6.75 -15.04 -13.62
N TYR A 83 6.99 -13.94 -12.90
CA TYR A 83 6.76 -13.89 -11.44
C TYR A 83 5.27 -13.94 -11.07
N TYR A 84 4.38 -13.43 -11.94
CA TYR A 84 2.93 -13.37 -11.67
C TYR A 84 2.08 -14.24 -12.61
N GLY A 85 2.70 -15.05 -13.48
CA GLY A 85 1.98 -15.92 -14.43
C GLY A 85 1.09 -15.19 -15.43
N GLN A 86 1.38 -13.93 -15.73
CA GLN A 86 0.55 -13.09 -16.61
C GLN A 86 0.97 -13.22 -18.07
N GLU A 87 0.09 -12.86 -19.01
CA GLU A 87 0.50 -12.75 -20.41
C GLU A 87 1.48 -11.59 -20.62
N SER A 88 2.43 -11.77 -21.55
CA SER A 88 3.42 -10.74 -21.86
C SER A 88 2.78 -9.43 -22.29
N PHE A 89 3.47 -8.30 -22.05
CA PHE A 89 2.95 -6.98 -22.42
C PHE A 89 2.65 -6.89 -23.92
N ARG A 90 3.47 -7.51 -24.78
CA ARG A 90 3.24 -7.59 -26.23
C ARG A 90 1.90 -8.24 -26.60
N LYS A 91 1.43 -9.24 -25.85
CA LYS A 91 0.12 -9.88 -26.06
C LYS A 91 -1.04 -9.08 -25.46
N TYR A 92 -0.76 -8.36 -24.38
CA TYR A 92 -1.73 -7.55 -23.65
C TYR A 92 -2.05 -6.21 -24.33
N GLN A 93 -1.02 -5.57 -24.89
CA GLN A 93 -1.10 -4.22 -25.47
C GLN A 93 -2.21 -4.07 -26.53
N PRO A 94 -2.40 -4.99 -27.50
CA PRO A 94 -3.50 -4.87 -28.46
C PRO A 94 -4.90 -4.95 -27.82
N LYS A 95 -5.05 -5.77 -26.76
CA LYS A 95 -6.32 -5.88 -26.03
C LYS A 95 -6.61 -4.61 -25.25
N LEU A 96 -5.58 -4.02 -24.64
CA LEU A 96 -5.67 -2.75 -23.93
C LEU A 96 -6.03 -1.63 -24.90
N PHE A 97 -5.42 -1.59 -26.09
CA PHE A 97 -5.77 -0.62 -27.13
C PHE A 97 -7.24 -0.78 -27.57
N LYS A 98 -7.71 -2.02 -27.78
CA LYS A 98 -9.13 -2.30 -28.10
C LYS A 98 -10.07 -1.77 -27.01
N LEU A 99 -9.73 -1.96 -25.73
CA LEU A 99 -10.49 -1.38 -24.63
C LEU A 99 -10.49 0.15 -24.69
N LEU A 100 -9.31 0.74 -24.83
CA LEU A 100 -9.12 2.19 -24.86
C LEU A 100 -9.93 2.83 -25.99
N GLY A 101 -9.95 2.24 -27.18
CA GLY A 101 -10.76 2.72 -28.31
C GLY A 101 -12.28 2.71 -28.07
N GLY A 102 -12.75 1.91 -27.10
CA GLY A 102 -14.15 1.90 -26.68
C GLY A 102 -14.48 2.91 -25.57
N ILE A 103 -13.49 3.46 -24.87
CA ILE A 103 -13.70 4.31 -23.69
C ILE A 103 -13.19 5.74 -23.87
N VAL A 104 -12.11 5.94 -24.63
CA VAL A 104 -11.54 7.25 -24.92
C VAL A 104 -12.48 7.96 -25.92
N PRO A 105 -12.81 9.25 -25.71
CA PRO A 105 -13.69 9.98 -26.63
C PRO A 105 -13.12 9.98 -28.06
N PRO A 106 -13.97 9.87 -29.10
CA PRO A 106 -13.51 9.75 -30.50
C PRO A 106 -12.67 10.92 -31.01
N ASP A 107 -12.72 12.08 -30.34
CA ASP A 107 -11.95 13.26 -30.70
C ASP A 107 -10.59 13.36 -29.97
N ILE A 108 -10.22 12.33 -29.20
CA ILE A 108 -8.91 12.20 -28.54
C ILE A 108 -8.22 10.97 -29.13
N ASN A 109 -7.04 11.15 -29.72
CA ASN A 109 -6.30 10.03 -30.30
C ASN A 109 -5.42 9.36 -29.25
N ILE A 110 -5.35 8.03 -29.28
CA ILE A 110 -4.39 7.27 -28.47
C ILE A 110 -3.07 7.23 -29.26
N THR A 111 -2.05 7.94 -28.77
CA THR A 111 -0.75 8.02 -29.45
C THR A 111 0.15 6.86 -29.07
N THR A 112 0.18 6.52 -27.79
CA THR A 112 1.09 5.50 -27.24
C THR A 112 0.38 4.64 -26.19
N VAL A 113 0.76 3.36 -26.15
CA VAL A 113 0.44 2.44 -25.05
C VAL A 113 1.74 1.76 -24.67
N SER A 114 2.40 2.23 -23.61
CA SER A 114 3.73 1.76 -23.22
C SER A 114 3.69 1.05 -21.87
N ARG A 115 4.70 0.20 -21.66
CA ARG A 115 4.84 -0.54 -20.41
C ARG A 115 5.24 0.44 -19.29
N MET A 116 4.63 0.28 -18.13
CA MET A 116 4.97 1.03 -16.92
C MET A 116 5.31 0.06 -15.78
N LYS A 117 6.25 0.43 -14.90
CA LYS A 117 6.50 -0.35 -13.67
C LYS A 117 5.23 -0.30 -12.80
N GLY A 118 4.83 -1.44 -12.27
CA GLY A 118 3.67 -1.59 -11.39
C GLY A 118 4.02 -2.51 -10.23
N GLY A 119 3.34 -2.33 -9.09
CA GLY A 119 3.56 -3.13 -7.90
C GLY A 119 3.09 -4.59 -8.03
N ALA A 120 3.17 -5.32 -6.91
CA ALA A 120 2.79 -6.73 -6.84
C ALA A 120 1.28 -6.98 -7.04
N ASN A 121 0.44 -6.00 -6.71
CA ASN A 121 -1.02 -6.17 -6.76
C ASN A 121 -1.64 -5.71 -8.08
N ASN A 122 -1.00 -4.76 -8.77
CA ASN A 122 -1.58 -4.10 -9.93
C ASN A 122 -0.68 -4.19 -11.16
N ARG A 123 -1.30 -4.48 -12.30
CA ARG A 123 -0.69 -4.30 -13.61
C ARG A 123 -0.95 -2.87 -14.06
N THR A 124 0.11 -2.17 -14.47
CA THR A 124 0.05 -0.78 -14.93
C THR A 124 0.54 -0.64 -16.37
N ALA A 125 0.01 0.36 -17.08
CA ALA A 125 0.49 0.80 -18.39
C ALA A 125 0.36 2.31 -18.52
N SER A 126 1.26 2.93 -19.29
CA SER A 126 1.21 4.35 -19.61
C SER A 126 0.51 4.54 -20.94
N ILE A 127 -0.44 5.47 -21.00
CA ILE A 127 -1.26 5.76 -22.18
C ILE A 127 -1.00 7.21 -22.60
N GLY A 128 -0.48 7.41 -23.80
CA GLY A 128 -0.38 8.72 -24.42
C GLY A 128 -1.69 9.08 -25.12
N LEU A 129 -2.21 10.27 -24.83
CA LEU A 129 -3.42 10.82 -25.43
C LEU A 129 -3.07 12.15 -26.12
N ASP A 130 -3.31 12.22 -27.42
CA ASP A 130 -3.26 13.47 -28.19
C ASP A 130 -4.56 14.23 -27.91
N TRP A 131 -4.41 15.30 -27.14
CA TRP A 131 -5.53 16.08 -26.64
C TRP A 131 -5.68 17.34 -27.49
N PRO A 132 -6.83 17.55 -28.17
CA PRO A 132 -7.00 18.68 -29.08
C PRO A 132 -6.71 20.03 -28.39
N ALA A 133 -5.93 20.88 -29.07
CA ALA A 133 -5.58 22.19 -28.55
C ALA A 133 -6.82 23.03 -28.19
N GLY A 134 -6.78 23.70 -27.05
CA GLY A 134 -7.91 24.48 -26.51
C GLY A 134 -9.02 23.62 -25.88
N LYS A 135 -8.98 22.29 -26.01
CA LYS A 135 -9.92 21.41 -25.30
C LYS A 135 -9.56 21.35 -23.83
N ARG A 136 -10.55 21.63 -22.99
CA ARG A 136 -10.43 21.65 -21.53
C ARG A 136 -10.91 20.32 -20.97
N LEU A 137 -10.03 19.60 -20.30
CA LEU A 137 -10.44 18.52 -19.42
C LEU A 137 -10.86 19.14 -18.09
N LYS A 138 -12.17 19.19 -17.87
CA LYS A 138 -12.73 19.46 -16.55
C LYS A 138 -13.09 18.14 -15.92
N VAL A 139 -12.72 17.97 -14.65
CA VAL A 139 -13.27 16.91 -13.82
C VAL A 139 -13.89 17.54 -12.59
N ASN A 140 -15.19 17.30 -12.38
CA ASN A 140 -15.96 17.84 -11.27
C ASN A 140 -15.97 19.39 -11.24
N GLY A 141 -16.10 20.01 -12.41
CA GLY A 141 -16.10 21.47 -12.56
C GLY A 141 -14.73 22.13 -12.38
N LYS A 142 -13.70 21.41 -11.94
CA LYS A 142 -12.32 21.89 -11.84
C LYS A 142 -11.59 21.62 -13.16
N LEU A 143 -10.96 22.65 -13.72
CA LEU A 143 -10.07 22.48 -14.86
C LEU A 143 -8.86 21.66 -14.39
N LEU A 144 -8.74 20.42 -14.85
CA LEU A 144 -7.56 19.60 -14.61
C LEU A 144 -6.46 19.95 -15.59
N PHE A 145 -6.84 20.09 -16.86
CA PHE A 145 -5.92 20.27 -17.95
C PHE A 145 -6.59 21.07 -19.06
N GLU A 146 -5.83 21.97 -19.67
CA GLU A 146 -6.20 22.69 -20.88
C GLU A 146 -5.03 22.52 -21.83
N ALA A 147 -5.21 21.76 -22.91
CA ALA A 147 -4.17 21.56 -23.90
C ALA A 147 -3.81 22.92 -24.51
N ARG A 148 -2.57 23.36 -24.28
CA ARG A 148 -2.00 24.49 -25.02
C ARG A 148 -1.55 24.00 -26.39
N ASN A 149 -1.35 24.92 -27.33
CA ASN A 149 -0.87 24.60 -28.70
C ASN A 149 0.47 23.83 -28.74
N HIS A 150 1.19 23.72 -27.62
CA HIS A 150 2.47 23.02 -27.50
C HIS A 150 2.41 21.84 -26.51
N ASP A 151 1.25 21.56 -25.90
CA ASP A 151 1.07 20.42 -25.00
C ASP A 151 0.70 19.22 -25.86
N ILE A 152 1.71 18.44 -26.25
CA ILE A 152 1.58 17.38 -27.26
C ILE A 152 1.13 16.01 -26.68
N GLU A 153 1.09 15.84 -25.36
CA GLU A 153 0.71 14.53 -24.78
C GLU A 153 0.12 14.67 -23.37
N VAL A 154 -1.16 14.30 -23.21
CA VAL A 154 -1.74 13.96 -21.90
C VAL A 154 -1.40 12.52 -21.62
N VAL A 155 -0.69 12.26 -20.53
CA VAL A 155 -0.37 10.89 -20.13
C VAL A 155 -1.39 10.41 -19.11
N ALA A 156 -1.99 9.25 -19.36
CA ALA A 156 -2.82 8.53 -18.42
C ALA A 156 -2.12 7.24 -17.95
N VAL A 157 -2.49 6.76 -16.76
CA VAL A 157 -2.05 5.49 -16.21
C VAL A 157 -3.24 4.55 -16.20
N PHE A 158 -3.14 3.46 -16.95
CA PHE A 158 -4.05 2.34 -16.84
C PHE A 158 -3.61 1.46 -15.67
N ARG A 159 -4.56 1.06 -14.81
CA ARG A 159 -4.35 0.19 -13.65
C ARG A 159 -5.40 -0.92 -13.66
N SER A 160 -4.98 -2.16 -13.45
CA SER A 160 -5.88 -3.33 -13.26
C SER A 160 -5.31 -4.29 -12.22
N SER A 161 -6.17 -5.03 -11.53
CA SER A 161 -5.71 -6.06 -10.58
C SER A 161 -4.92 -7.13 -11.30
N ARG A 162 -3.83 -7.63 -10.68
CA ARG A 162 -3.07 -8.75 -11.23
C ARG A 162 -3.79 -10.09 -11.11
N ARG A 163 -4.68 -10.20 -10.12
CA ARG A 163 -5.42 -11.42 -9.77
C ARG A 163 -6.91 -11.09 -9.67
N PRO A 164 -7.55 -10.74 -10.80
CA PRO A 164 -8.98 -10.48 -10.80
C PRO A 164 -9.72 -11.78 -10.47
N VAL A 165 -10.76 -11.69 -9.64
CA VAL A 165 -11.62 -12.85 -9.37
C VAL A 165 -12.57 -13.02 -10.55
N PRO A 166 -12.55 -14.16 -11.27
CA PRO A 166 -13.37 -14.34 -12.47
C PRO A 166 -14.86 -14.12 -12.20
N GLY A 167 -15.52 -13.38 -13.08
CA GLY A 167 -16.96 -13.12 -13.00
C GLY A 167 -17.42 -12.25 -11.82
N LYS A 168 -16.52 -11.72 -10.99
CA LYS A 168 -16.88 -10.88 -9.83
C LYS A 168 -16.52 -9.42 -10.04
N HIS A 169 -17.33 -8.56 -9.44
CA HIS A 169 -17.04 -7.14 -9.30
C HIS A 169 -15.88 -6.91 -8.33
N ASP A 170 -15.03 -5.93 -8.63
CA ASP A 170 -13.97 -5.46 -7.75
C ASP A 170 -14.47 -4.28 -6.90
N ALA A 171 -14.86 -4.59 -5.67
CA ALA A 171 -15.33 -3.58 -4.71
C ALA A 171 -14.22 -2.61 -4.29
N GLU A 172 -12.95 -3.02 -4.34
CA GLU A 172 -11.84 -2.14 -3.97
C GLU A 172 -11.64 -1.05 -5.02
N LEU A 173 -11.88 -1.38 -6.29
CA LEU A 173 -11.85 -0.39 -7.35
C LEU A 173 -12.91 0.71 -7.18
N ILE A 174 -14.10 0.34 -6.68
CA ILE A 174 -15.17 1.28 -6.34
C ILE A 174 -14.75 2.16 -5.16
N ASP A 175 -14.16 1.54 -4.12
CA ASP A 175 -13.62 2.27 -2.97
C ASP A 175 -12.52 3.25 -3.41
N ASN A 176 -11.60 2.85 -4.28
CA ASN A 176 -10.51 3.69 -4.78
C ASN A 176 -11.04 4.85 -5.65
N TYR A 177 -12.04 4.61 -6.49
CA TYR A 177 -12.70 5.68 -7.25
C TYR A 177 -13.33 6.71 -6.31
N ALA A 178 -14.03 6.24 -5.27
CA ALA A 178 -14.66 7.10 -4.28
C ALA A 178 -13.63 7.92 -3.50
N ILE A 179 -12.54 7.29 -3.05
CA ILE A 179 -11.46 7.95 -2.32
C ILE A 179 -10.84 9.03 -3.19
N LEU A 180 -10.32 8.70 -4.38
CA LEU A 180 -9.64 9.67 -5.24
C LEU A 180 -10.54 10.85 -5.62
N THR A 181 -11.81 10.59 -5.93
CA THR A 181 -12.78 11.65 -6.23
C THR A 181 -13.06 12.55 -5.02
N PHE A 182 -13.16 11.98 -3.82
CA PHE A 182 -13.29 12.76 -2.58
C PHE A 182 -12.06 13.62 -2.31
N LEU A 183 -10.85 13.08 -2.49
CA LEU A 183 -9.61 13.80 -2.25
C LEU A 183 -9.43 14.98 -3.21
N VAL A 184 -9.69 14.78 -4.51
CA VAL A 184 -9.68 15.88 -5.51
C VAL A 184 -10.67 16.98 -5.13
N ALA A 185 -11.87 16.61 -4.66
CA ALA A 185 -12.90 17.57 -4.25
C ALA A 185 -12.49 18.38 -3.00
N ASN A 186 -11.64 17.81 -2.12
CA ASN A 186 -11.04 18.51 -0.99
C ASN A 186 -9.74 19.27 -1.36
N GLY A 187 -9.42 19.36 -2.66
CA GLY A 187 -8.29 20.15 -3.15
C GLY A 187 -6.94 19.45 -3.09
N LEU A 188 -6.90 18.16 -2.73
CA LEU A 188 -5.65 17.40 -2.70
C LEU A 188 -5.14 17.11 -4.10
N ARG A 189 -3.81 17.06 -4.22
CA ARG A 189 -3.09 16.70 -5.44
C ARG A 189 -2.93 15.18 -5.51
N VAL A 190 -3.91 14.52 -6.13
CA VAL A 190 -3.94 13.06 -6.31
C VAL A 190 -4.32 12.72 -7.76
N PRO A 191 -4.09 11.48 -8.23
CA PRO A 191 -4.51 11.08 -9.56
C PRO A 191 -6.02 11.27 -9.73
N THR A 192 -6.42 11.87 -10.84
CA THR A 192 -7.85 12.00 -11.15
C THR A 192 -8.31 10.81 -11.97
N VAL A 193 -9.45 10.23 -11.61
CA VAL A 193 -10.04 9.12 -12.36
C VAL A 193 -10.70 9.64 -13.63
N LEU A 194 -10.23 9.16 -14.78
CA LEU A 194 -10.77 9.49 -16.10
C LEU A 194 -11.87 8.52 -16.51
N ALA A 195 -11.68 7.23 -16.24
CA ALA A 195 -12.65 6.17 -16.46
C ALA A 195 -12.36 5.01 -15.49
N PHE A 196 -13.37 4.21 -15.18
CA PHE A 196 -13.16 2.94 -14.48
C PHE A 196 -14.26 1.94 -14.80
N ASP A 197 -13.96 0.67 -14.64
CA ASP A 197 -14.92 -0.42 -14.69
C ASP A 197 -14.56 -1.43 -13.60
N SER A 198 -15.43 -1.56 -12.60
CA SER A 198 -15.29 -2.55 -11.52
C SER A 198 -15.74 -3.94 -11.94
N THR A 199 -16.31 -4.09 -13.13
CA THR A 199 -16.82 -5.36 -13.64
C THR A 199 -15.78 -6.05 -14.54
N PRO A 200 -15.88 -7.37 -14.71
CA PRO A 200 -15.14 -8.08 -15.74
C PRO A 200 -15.81 -7.98 -17.12
N ASN A 201 -16.89 -7.20 -17.28
CA ASN A 201 -17.70 -7.15 -18.50
C ASN A 201 -17.16 -6.11 -19.49
N ASN A 202 -15.86 -6.21 -19.79
CA ASN A 202 -15.17 -5.37 -20.78
C ASN A 202 -14.23 -6.22 -21.65
N SER A 203 -13.65 -5.61 -22.68
CA SER A 203 -12.82 -6.33 -23.66
C SER A 203 -11.51 -6.90 -23.12
N LEU A 204 -11.09 -6.52 -21.89
CA LEU A 204 -9.97 -7.14 -21.19
C LEU A 204 -10.41 -8.26 -20.24
N CYS A 205 -11.70 -8.37 -19.95
CA CYS A 205 -12.27 -9.27 -18.96
C CYS A 205 -11.70 -9.08 -17.55
N VAL A 206 -11.23 -7.86 -17.23
CA VAL A 206 -10.67 -7.51 -15.93
C VAL A 206 -11.17 -6.13 -15.49
N PRO A 207 -11.44 -5.93 -14.19
CA PRO A 207 -11.68 -4.60 -13.64
C PRO A 207 -10.48 -3.68 -13.85
N TYR A 208 -10.73 -2.39 -14.11
CA TYR A 208 -9.68 -1.42 -14.39
C TYR A 208 -10.03 0.02 -14.01
N MET A 209 -8.99 0.83 -13.81
CA MET A 209 -9.07 2.27 -13.69
C MET A 209 -8.11 2.95 -14.65
N LEU A 210 -8.57 4.00 -15.32
CA LEU A 210 -7.77 4.91 -16.11
C LEU A 210 -7.62 6.22 -15.32
N LEU A 211 -6.38 6.56 -14.99
CA LEU A 211 -6.02 7.69 -14.14
C LEU A 211 -5.27 8.75 -14.95
N HIS A 212 -5.49 10.02 -14.67
CA HIS A 212 -4.58 11.07 -15.12
C HIS A 212 -3.22 10.92 -14.43
N ARG A 213 -2.12 10.90 -15.20
CA ARG A 213 -0.77 10.80 -14.65
C ARG A 213 -0.37 12.14 -14.04
N ILE A 214 0.10 12.12 -12.79
CA ILE A 214 0.73 13.30 -12.19
C ILE A 214 2.13 13.46 -12.83
N PRO A 215 2.46 14.63 -13.41
CA PRO A 215 3.78 14.87 -13.97
C PRO A 215 4.81 14.98 -12.84
N GLY A 216 6.02 14.50 -13.09
CA GLY A 216 7.12 14.54 -12.13
C GLY A 216 7.83 13.21 -11.99
N ILE A 217 8.59 13.07 -10.90
CA ILE A 217 9.43 11.91 -10.59
C ILE A 217 9.08 11.45 -9.17
N ARG A 218 9.14 10.16 -8.90
CA ARG A 218 8.94 9.65 -7.53
C ARG A 218 10.05 10.17 -6.62
N LEU A 219 9.69 10.50 -5.38
CA LEU A 219 10.65 10.99 -4.41
C LEU A 219 11.73 9.95 -4.13
N GLU A 220 11.36 8.66 -4.06
CA GLU A 220 12.30 7.54 -3.93
C GLU A 220 13.44 7.57 -4.95
N ASP A 221 13.12 7.85 -6.22
CA ASP A 221 14.09 7.87 -7.31
C ASP A 221 14.96 9.15 -7.28
N ALA A 222 14.39 10.28 -6.84
CA ALA A 222 15.08 11.57 -6.86
C ALA A 222 15.95 11.82 -5.61
N TYR A 223 15.46 11.42 -4.43
CA TYR A 223 15.97 11.84 -3.13
C TYR A 223 17.47 11.56 -2.90
N PRO A 224 18.03 10.39 -3.30
CA PRO A 224 19.46 10.11 -3.12
C PRO A 224 20.37 11.11 -3.83
N SER A 225 19.91 11.66 -4.96
CA SER A 225 20.68 12.60 -5.79
C SER A 225 20.53 14.07 -5.36
N LEU A 226 19.63 14.37 -4.42
CA LEU A 226 19.35 15.74 -3.99
C LEU A 226 20.48 16.30 -3.12
N THR A 227 20.78 17.59 -3.30
CA THR A 227 21.68 18.30 -2.39
C THR A 227 21.07 18.41 -0.99
N GLN A 228 21.90 18.67 0.02
CA GLN A 228 21.42 18.85 1.40
C GLN A 228 20.31 19.91 1.53
N LYS A 229 20.46 21.06 0.85
CA LYS A 229 19.43 22.12 0.86
C LYS A 229 18.12 21.63 0.25
N GLN A 230 18.19 20.83 -0.81
CA GLN A 230 17.00 20.24 -1.44
C GLN A 230 16.35 19.19 -0.54
N LYS A 231 17.12 18.34 0.17
CA LYS A 231 16.60 17.40 1.17
C LYS A 231 15.90 18.14 2.33
N GLU A 232 16.47 19.23 2.82
CA GLU A 232 15.83 20.11 3.82
C GLU A 232 14.50 20.70 3.31
N ARG A 233 14.45 21.15 2.05
CA ARG A 233 13.23 21.64 1.41
C ARG A 233 12.18 20.55 1.24
N VAL A 234 12.58 19.33 0.89
CA VAL A 234 11.68 18.17 0.84
C VAL A 234 11.06 17.95 2.22
N ALA A 235 11.85 17.98 3.30
CA ALA A 235 11.32 17.88 4.66
C ALA A 235 10.21 18.92 4.94
N MET A 236 10.42 20.17 4.55
CA MET A 236 9.39 21.21 4.68
C MET A 236 8.13 20.93 3.82
N LEU A 237 8.30 20.41 2.60
CA LEU A 237 7.19 20.03 1.73
C LEU A 237 6.37 18.87 2.30
N ILE A 238 7.04 17.84 2.82
CA ILE A 238 6.36 16.68 3.42
C ILE A 238 5.60 17.09 4.68
N ALA A 239 6.19 17.94 5.53
CA ALA A 239 5.50 18.54 6.67
C ALA A 239 4.21 19.26 6.24
N ARG A 240 4.28 20.03 5.15
CA ARG A 240 3.12 20.75 4.59
C ARG A 240 2.03 19.78 4.09
N GLU A 241 2.39 18.72 3.37
CA GLU A 241 1.41 17.72 2.92
C GLU A 241 0.69 17.05 4.09
N LEU A 242 1.42 16.68 5.14
CA LEU A 242 0.80 16.12 6.36
C LEU A 242 -0.17 17.10 7.02
N LEU A 243 0.16 18.40 7.08
CA LEU A 243 -0.75 19.42 7.60
C LEU A 243 -1.99 19.64 6.70
N ILE A 244 -1.87 19.45 5.39
CA ILE A 244 -3.02 19.48 4.47
C ILE A 244 -3.97 18.32 4.79
N TYR A 245 -3.46 17.12 5.08
CA TYR A 245 -4.30 15.96 5.41
C TYR A 245 -5.05 16.17 6.72
N ASP A 246 -4.41 16.82 7.69
CA ASP A 246 -5.04 17.22 8.95
C ASP A 246 -6.18 18.23 8.78
N GLY A 247 -6.11 19.08 7.76
CA GLY A 247 -7.19 19.99 7.41
C GLY A 247 -8.42 19.30 6.80
N VAL A 248 -8.32 18.02 6.41
CA VAL A 248 -9.46 17.23 5.91
C VAL A 248 -10.15 16.53 7.08
N GLU A 249 -10.92 17.32 7.83
CA GLU A 249 -11.67 16.84 8.98
C GLU A 249 -12.72 15.79 8.58
N CYS A 250 -12.83 14.74 9.39
CA CYS A 250 -13.74 13.64 9.19
C CYS A 250 -14.70 13.52 10.37
N PRO A 251 -16.00 13.25 10.14
CA PRO A 251 -17.01 13.26 11.21
C PRO A 251 -16.88 12.07 12.19
N LYS A 252 -16.14 11.01 11.82
CA LYS A 252 -15.96 9.81 12.64
C LYS A 252 -14.76 9.00 12.16
N LYS A 253 -14.25 8.14 13.05
CA LYS A 253 -13.15 7.21 12.75
C LYS A 253 -13.64 6.10 11.83
N GLY A 254 -12.77 5.61 10.96
CA GLY A 254 -13.10 4.45 10.12
C GLY A 254 -12.35 4.41 8.79
N ILE A 255 -12.84 3.57 7.89
CA ILE A 255 -12.28 3.33 6.56
C ILE A 255 -13.12 4.10 5.54
N LEU A 256 -12.48 4.88 4.67
CA LEU A 256 -13.15 5.58 3.58
C LEU A 256 -13.56 4.56 2.51
N LYS A 257 -14.83 4.60 2.12
CA LYS A 257 -15.42 3.67 1.14
C LYS A 257 -16.42 4.35 0.22
N GLY A 258 -16.57 3.79 -0.97
CA GLY A 258 -17.66 4.12 -1.88
C GLY A 258 -18.99 3.59 -1.34
N ALA A 259 -20.05 4.40 -1.37
CA ALA A 259 -21.38 3.85 -1.14
C ALA A 259 -21.80 3.05 -2.38
N ASN A 260 -21.78 1.71 -2.29
CA ASN A 260 -21.97 0.80 -3.42
C ASN A 260 -23.22 1.09 -4.30
N TYR A 261 -24.32 1.58 -3.73
CA TYR A 261 -25.55 1.90 -4.48
C TYR A 261 -25.55 3.31 -5.10
N CYS A 262 -24.55 4.12 -4.79
CA CYS A 262 -24.42 5.51 -5.18
C CYS A 262 -23.40 5.71 -6.31
N ILE A 263 -22.60 4.69 -6.60
CA ILE A 263 -21.52 4.73 -7.58
C ILE A 263 -21.82 3.69 -8.66
N PRO A 264 -21.90 4.08 -9.94
CA PRO A 264 -22.05 3.13 -11.05
C PRO A 264 -20.91 2.10 -11.05
N ALA A 265 -21.20 0.86 -11.45
CA ALA A 265 -20.18 -0.18 -11.54
C ALA A 265 -19.11 0.13 -12.61
N SER A 266 -19.45 0.96 -13.59
CA SER A 266 -18.54 1.46 -14.63
C SER A 266 -18.85 2.91 -14.95
N ILE A 267 -17.80 3.70 -15.16
CA ILE A 267 -17.86 5.07 -15.67
C ILE A 267 -16.95 5.16 -16.88
N SER A 268 -17.54 5.46 -18.03
CA SER A 268 -16.79 5.83 -19.24
C SER A 268 -16.10 7.18 -19.03
N PHE A 269 -15.31 7.62 -20.01
CA PHE A 269 -14.67 8.93 -19.95
C PHE A 269 -15.72 10.04 -19.79
N GLN A 270 -15.88 10.57 -18.56
CA GLN A 270 -16.89 11.57 -18.22
C GLN A 270 -16.26 12.71 -17.42
N GLU A 271 -16.63 13.94 -17.79
CA GLU A 271 -16.12 15.17 -17.16
C GLU A 271 -16.70 15.43 -15.77
N ASN A 272 -17.81 14.78 -15.41
CA ASN A 272 -18.51 15.05 -14.16
C ASN A 272 -18.72 13.78 -13.35
N ARG A 273 -18.52 13.91 -12.04
CA ARG A 273 -18.92 12.91 -11.04
C ARG A 273 -20.40 12.57 -11.19
N PRO A 274 -20.78 11.29 -11.02
CA PRO A 274 -22.17 10.88 -10.97
C PRO A 274 -22.95 11.72 -9.94
N PRO A 275 -24.15 12.24 -10.28
CA PRO A 275 -24.97 12.97 -9.32
C PRO A 275 -25.26 12.18 -8.04
N THR A 276 -25.28 10.85 -8.14
CA THR A 276 -25.54 9.93 -7.04
C THR A 276 -24.34 9.67 -6.14
N PHE A 277 -23.11 10.04 -6.55
CA PHE A 277 -21.91 9.65 -5.83
C PHE A 277 -21.98 10.05 -4.36
N LYS A 278 -21.57 9.11 -3.52
CA LYS A 278 -21.41 9.33 -2.09
C LYS A 278 -20.20 8.54 -1.60
N MET A 279 -19.28 9.24 -0.95
CA MET A 279 -18.24 8.64 -0.12
C MET A 279 -18.81 8.47 1.30
N THR A 280 -18.48 7.37 1.94
CA THR A 280 -18.86 7.09 3.33
C THR A 280 -17.64 6.69 4.14
N ILE A 281 -17.72 6.93 5.44
CA ILE A 281 -16.76 6.36 6.40
C ILE A 281 -17.46 5.17 7.05
N THR A 282 -16.88 3.99 6.86
CA THR A 282 -17.40 2.74 7.40
C THR A 282 -16.63 2.36 8.68
N PRO A 283 -17.26 1.66 9.63
CA PRO A 283 -16.55 1.17 10.81
C PRO A 283 -15.37 0.30 10.41
N PHE A 284 -14.36 0.24 11.28
CA PHE A 284 -13.25 -0.69 11.07
C PHE A 284 -13.73 -2.13 11.01
N THR A 285 -13.02 -2.94 10.24
CA THR A 285 -13.21 -4.39 10.18
C THR A 285 -11.91 -5.07 10.53
N THR A 286 -11.99 -6.22 11.20
CA THR A 286 -10.86 -7.05 11.60
C THR A 286 -10.98 -8.43 10.99
N GLY A 287 -9.85 -9.06 10.70
CA GLY A 287 -9.80 -10.36 10.03
C GLY A 287 -9.46 -10.29 8.55
N ARG A 288 -8.88 -11.39 8.06
CA ARG A 288 -8.43 -11.56 6.67
C ARG A 288 -9.52 -12.16 5.80
N ARG A 289 -9.80 -13.46 6.01
CA ARG A 289 -10.84 -14.20 5.28
C ARG A 289 -12.24 -13.79 5.75
N ARG A 290 -12.48 -13.90 7.06
CA ARG A 290 -13.72 -13.47 7.70
C ARG A 290 -13.52 -12.09 8.32
N LYS A 291 -14.28 -11.11 7.87
CA LYS A 291 -14.23 -9.74 8.39
C LYS A 291 -15.31 -9.51 9.44
N LEU A 292 -14.91 -9.14 10.65
CA LEU A 292 -15.82 -8.76 11.74
C LEU A 292 -15.81 -7.24 11.89
N PRO A 293 -16.99 -6.57 11.82
CA PRO A 293 -17.08 -5.13 12.03
C PRO A 293 -16.82 -4.78 13.50
N ILE A 294 -16.33 -3.57 13.72
CA ILE A 294 -16.09 -3.00 15.05
C ILE A 294 -17.13 -1.94 15.33
N ASN A 295 -17.83 -2.08 16.45
CA ASN A 295 -18.67 -1.01 16.95
C ASN A 295 -17.81 -0.02 17.74
N ASP A 296 -17.49 1.13 17.13
CA ASP A 296 -16.70 2.17 17.76
C ASP A 296 -17.45 2.75 18.96
N ARG A 297 -16.88 2.57 20.16
CA ARG A 297 -17.45 3.03 21.43
C ARG A 297 -16.90 4.40 21.87
N GLY A 298 -16.32 5.16 20.94
CA GLY A 298 -15.90 6.54 21.15
C GLY A 298 -14.40 6.68 21.44
N SER A 299 -13.84 5.96 22.41
CA SER A 299 -12.40 6.06 22.71
C SER A 299 -11.53 5.14 21.86
N THR A 300 -10.28 5.54 21.62
CA THR A 300 -9.31 4.72 20.85
C THR A 300 -8.90 3.45 21.60
N HIS A 301 -8.81 3.49 22.93
CA HIS A 301 -8.63 2.29 23.75
C HIS A 301 -9.74 1.26 23.51
N LEU A 302 -11.01 1.66 23.58
CA LEU A 302 -12.13 0.75 23.39
C LEU A 302 -12.23 0.24 21.95
N LEU A 303 -11.86 1.07 20.97
CA LEU A 303 -11.75 0.66 19.57
C LEU A 303 -10.72 -0.46 19.41
N MET A 304 -9.49 -0.26 19.90
CA MET A 304 -8.42 -1.26 19.82
C MET A 304 -8.75 -2.53 20.59
N ARG A 305 -9.35 -2.40 21.77
CA ARG A 305 -9.82 -3.54 22.57
C ARG A 305 -10.84 -4.38 21.79
N GLY A 306 -11.80 -3.71 21.13
CA GLY A 306 -12.76 -4.37 20.25
C GLY A 306 -12.07 -5.11 19.09
N MET A 307 -11.05 -4.51 18.50
CA MET A 307 -10.29 -5.11 17.40
C MET A 307 -9.56 -6.37 17.84
N PHE A 308 -8.85 -6.32 18.98
CA PHE A 308 -8.18 -7.50 19.53
C PHE A 308 -9.16 -8.62 19.93
N ASN A 309 -10.31 -8.28 20.51
CA ASN A 309 -11.34 -9.27 20.80
C ASN A 309 -11.88 -9.94 19.53
N ASN A 310 -12.07 -9.19 18.44
CA ASN A 310 -12.45 -9.80 17.17
C ASN A 310 -11.36 -10.73 16.64
N TRP A 311 -10.08 -10.37 16.75
CA TRP A 311 -8.98 -11.27 16.40
C TRP A 311 -9.01 -12.56 17.21
N LEU A 312 -9.23 -12.49 18.53
CA LEU A 312 -9.40 -13.67 19.38
C LEU A 312 -10.56 -14.55 18.92
N VAL A 313 -11.72 -13.97 18.61
CA VAL A 313 -12.89 -14.70 18.09
C VAL A 313 -12.57 -15.39 16.76
N LEU A 314 -11.88 -14.69 15.85
CA LEU A 314 -11.49 -15.24 14.56
C LEU A 314 -10.51 -16.42 14.72
N CYS A 315 -9.50 -16.27 15.58
CA CYS A 315 -8.55 -17.35 15.86
C CYS A 315 -9.24 -18.56 16.53
N ALA A 316 -10.18 -18.33 17.45
CA ALA A 316 -10.90 -19.40 18.13
C ALA A 316 -11.87 -20.16 17.20
N THR A 317 -12.38 -19.51 16.16
CA THR A 317 -13.37 -20.09 15.22
C THR A 317 -12.77 -20.49 13.88
N ALA A 318 -11.45 -20.41 13.72
CA ALA A 318 -10.73 -20.90 12.55
C ALA A 318 -10.64 -22.43 12.61
N ASP A 319 -11.33 -23.10 11.68
CA ASP A 319 -11.34 -24.57 11.57
C ASP A 319 -10.06 -25.12 10.94
N ASP A 320 -9.33 -24.29 10.19
CA ASP A 320 -8.10 -24.62 9.47
C ASP A 320 -6.82 -24.47 10.32
N LEU A 321 -6.90 -23.84 11.49
CA LEU A 321 -5.74 -23.65 12.36
C LEU A 321 -5.57 -24.82 13.35
N PRO A 322 -4.36 -25.41 13.44
CA PRO A 322 -4.04 -26.40 14.46
C PRO A 322 -4.31 -25.87 15.88
N VAL A 323 -4.72 -26.76 16.79
CA VAL A 323 -5.05 -26.42 18.20
C VAL A 323 -3.92 -25.64 18.88
N ASP A 324 -2.67 -26.06 18.67
CA ASP A 324 -1.50 -25.42 19.26
C ASP A 324 -1.31 -23.99 18.72
N VAL A 325 -1.51 -23.80 17.42
CA VAL A 325 -1.43 -22.47 16.77
C VAL A 325 -2.53 -21.54 17.29
N ARG A 326 -3.76 -22.03 17.47
CA ARG A 326 -4.86 -21.25 18.08
C ARG A 326 -4.54 -20.84 19.51
N SER A 327 -3.92 -21.72 20.28
CA SER A 327 -3.50 -21.43 21.66
C SER A 327 -2.43 -20.33 21.70
N ILE A 328 -1.48 -20.37 20.76
CA ILE A 328 -0.47 -19.32 20.62
C ILE A 328 -1.10 -17.98 20.20
N TYR A 329 -2.04 -17.98 19.26
CA TYR A 329 -2.79 -16.78 18.89
C TYR A 329 -3.51 -16.14 20.08
N ASN A 330 -4.24 -16.96 20.83
CA ASN A 330 -4.95 -16.51 22.02
C ASN A 330 -4.00 -15.90 23.04
N TYR A 331 -2.86 -16.55 23.24
CA TYR A 331 -1.82 -16.04 24.11
C TYR A 331 -1.27 -14.69 23.61
N CYS A 332 -0.81 -14.59 22.36
CA CYS A 332 -0.27 -13.35 21.80
C CYS A 332 -1.25 -12.17 21.86
N PHE A 333 -2.51 -12.38 21.46
CA PHE A 333 -3.52 -11.31 21.52
C PHE A 333 -3.95 -10.98 22.95
N GLY A 334 -3.98 -11.97 23.86
CA GLY A 334 -4.15 -11.72 25.30
C GLY A 334 -3.06 -10.80 25.84
N ARG A 335 -1.82 -11.03 25.44
CA ARG A 335 -0.67 -10.22 25.84
C ARG A 335 -0.69 -8.79 25.27
N LEU A 336 -1.20 -8.61 24.05
CA LEU A 336 -1.45 -7.28 23.47
C LEU A 336 -2.58 -6.54 24.18
N LEU A 337 -3.63 -7.26 24.62
CA LEU A 337 -4.71 -6.70 25.45
C LEU A 337 -4.20 -6.27 26.83
N ASP A 338 -3.33 -7.06 27.46
CA ASP A 338 -2.72 -6.67 28.74
C ASP A 338 -1.91 -5.38 28.59
N ALA A 339 -1.10 -5.27 27.52
CA ALA A 339 -0.36 -4.04 27.23
C ALA A 339 -1.32 -2.85 26.99
N LEU A 340 -2.40 -3.04 26.25
CA LEU A 340 -3.43 -2.03 26.01
C LEU A 340 -4.06 -1.51 27.32
N ASP A 341 -4.38 -2.43 28.22
CA ASP A 341 -5.02 -2.09 29.50
C ASP A 341 -4.05 -1.38 30.45
N ILE A 342 -2.80 -1.82 30.52
CA ILE A 342 -1.77 -1.14 31.30
C ILE A 342 -1.54 0.28 30.75
N MET A 343 -1.48 0.47 29.43
CA MET A 343 -1.39 1.82 28.83
C MET A 343 -2.58 2.70 29.22
N HIS A 344 -3.78 2.13 29.30
CA HIS A 344 -4.98 2.85 29.73
C HIS A 344 -4.96 3.22 31.20
N GLU A 345 -4.62 2.27 32.07
CA GLU A 345 -4.47 2.48 33.52
C GLU A 345 -3.38 3.54 33.81
N ARG A 346 -2.32 3.59 33.00
CA ARG A 346 -1.26 4.61 33.06
C ARG A 346 -1.63 5.96 32.43
N GLY A 347 -2.85 6.13 31.93
CA GLY A 347 -3.35 7.40 31.41
C GLY A 347 -2.83 7.79 30.03
N TYR A 348 -2.38 6.84 29.20
CA TYR A 348 -1.83 7.17 27.87
C TYR A 348 -2.91 7.64 26.88
N PHE A 349 -4.18 7.33 27.17
CA PHE A 349 -5.33 7.67 26.33
C PHE A 349 -6.03 8.95 26.77
N ASP A 350 -5.43 10.09 26.43
CA ASP A 350 -6.02 11.42 26.63
C ASP A 350 -6.92 11.86 25.45
N GLN A 351 -7.37 13.11 25.48
CA GLN A 351 -8.27 13.69 24.48
C GLN A 351 -7.71 13.61 23.04
N SER A 352 -6.40 13.84 22.85
CA SER A 352 -5.73 13.76 21.54
C SER A 352 -5.78 12.35 20.94
N THR A 353 -6.00 11.33 21.76
CA THR A 353 -6.19 9.96 21.25
C THR A 353 -7.57 9.73 20.65
N SER A 354 -8.57 10.59 20.89
CA SER A 354 -9.96 10.36 20.47
C SER A 354 -10.54 11.49 19.62
N GLU A 355 -9.91 12.67 19.59
CA GLU A 355 -10.33 13.83 18.81
C GLU A 355 -9.41 14.10 17.61
N GLY A 356 -9.68 15.19 16.86
CA GLY A 356 -8.87 15.58 15.70
C GLY A 356 -8.93 14.53 14.58
N ILE A 357 -10.11 13.95 14.35
CA ILE A 357 -10.30 12.90 13.35
C ILE A 357 -10.14 13.51 11.96
N ALA A 358 -9.10 13.10 11.25
CA ALA A 358 -8.81 13.60 9.92
C ALA A 358 -8.30 12.47 9.02
N LEU A 359 -8.07 12.83 7.76
CA LEU A 359 -7.59 11.93 6.71
C LEU A 359 -6.22 11.34 7.07
N TYR A 360 -6.06 10.05 6.78
CA TYR A 360 -4.82 9.30 6.94
C TYR A 360 -4.51 8.48 5.68
N HIS A 361 -3.27 8.61 5.21
CA HIS A 361 -2.71 7.82 4.13
C HIS A 361 -1.95 6.61 4.72
N PRO A 362 -2.41 5.37 4.51
CA PRO A 362 -1.81 4.19 5.13
C PRO A 362 -0.39 3.88 4.62
N ASP A 363 -0.09 4.27 3.38
CA ASP A 363 1.20 3.99 2.74
C ASP A 363 1.98 5.26 2.34
N PHE A 364 2.14 6.20 3.27
CA PHE A 364 2.79 7.49 3.00
C PHE A 364 4.33 7.38 2.98
N PHE A 365 4.86 6.88 1.86
CA PHE A 365 6.28 6.61 1.65
C PHE A 365 6.83 7.33 0.39
N PRO A 366 8.16 7.48 0.24
CA PRO A 366 8.78 8.18 -0.89
C PRO A 366 8.36 7.67 -2.27
N ARG A 367 8.10 6.36 -2.40
CA ARG A 367 7.65 5.73 -3.64
C ARG A 367 6.28 6.24 -4.13
N ASN A 368 5.48 6.78 -3.22
CA ASN A 368 4.12 7.25 -3.45
C ASN A 368 4.02 8.79 -3.54
N ILE A 369 5.14 9.50 -3.45
CA ILE A 369 5.19 10.96 -3.52
C ILE A 369 5.82 11.37 -4.84
N ILE A 370 5.13 12.18 -5.63
CA ILE A 370 5.64 12.73 -6.90
C ILE A 370 6.13 14.15 -6.66
N ILE A 371 7.35 14.44 -7.09
CA ILE A 371 7.97 15.76 -7.00
C ILE A 371 8.26 16.33 -8.39
N GLY A 372 8.23 17.65 -8.50
CA GLY A 372 8.49 18.34 -9.76
C GLY A 372 9.88 18.00 -10.29
N ALA A 373 9.98 17.55 -11.55
CA ALA A 373 11.23 17.09 -12.17
C ALA A 373 12.35 18.15 -12.19
N SER A 374 11.98 19.41 -12.02
CA SER A 374 12.89 20.54 -11.87
C SER A 374 13.79 20.43 -10.62
N CYS A 375 13.48 19.54 -9.66
CA CYS A 375 14.33 19.21 -8.52
C CYS A 375 15.70 18.63 -8.91
N ARG A 376 15.84 18.05 -10.12
CA ARG A 376 17.13 17.52 -10.61
C ARG A 376 18.20 18.59 -10.83
N ARG A 377 17.80 19.86 -10.90
CA ARG A 377 18.75 20.98 -11.00
C ARG A 377 19.23 21.33 -9.60
N PRO A 378 20.54 21.17 -9.27
CA PRO A 378 21.03 21.31 -7.89
C PRO A 378 20.78 22.69 -7.25
N ASP A 379 20.65 23.73 -8.08
CA ASP A 379 20.41 25.12 -7.70
C ASP A 379 18.91 25.48 -7.61
N ASN A 380 18.03 24.60 -8.07
CA ASN A 380 16.60 24.86 -8.07
C ASN A 380 15.94 24.45 -6.75
N MET A 381 15.36 25.44 -6.06
CA MET A 381 14.61 25.29 -4.81
C MET A 381 13.10 25.54 -4.97
N THR A 382 12.64 25.77 -6.21
CA THR A 382 11.25 26.13 -6.53
C THR A 382 10.35 24.94 -6.83
N PHE A 383 10.89 23.72 -6.81
CA PHE A 383 10.09 22.51 -6.99
C PHE A 383 9.10 22.33 -5.84
N GLU A 384 8.00 21.65 -6.15
CA GLU A 384 6.91 21.32 -5.23
C GLU A 384 6.61 19.82 -5.28
N VAL A 385 5.87 19.32 -4.29
CA VAL A 385 5.22 18.01 -4.40
C VAL A 385 4.11 18.14 -5.44
N GLU A 386 4.15 17.41 -6.55
CA GLU A 386 3.14 17.50 -7.61
C GLU A 386 1.91 16.67 -7.29
N GLY A 387 2.07 15.65 -6.44
CA GLY A 387 0.95 14.94 -5.82
C GLY A 387 1.38 13.64 -5.15
N VAL A 388 0.40 12.98 -4.52
CA VAL A 388 0.59 11.74 -3.76
C VAL A 388 -0.35 10.68 -4.32
N ILE A 389 0.18 9.49 -4.55
CA ILE A 389 -0.51 8.34 -5.16
C ILE A 389 -0.71 7.21 -4.14
N ASP A 390 -1.41 6.16 -4.55
CA ASP A 390 -1.60 4.92 -3.74
C ASP A 390 -2.39 5.13 -2.45
N TRP A 391 -3.51 5.86 -2.55
CA TRP A 391 -4.46 6.13 -1.48
C TRP A 391 -5.39 4.94 -1.13
N ASP A 392 -5.01 3.73 -1.54
CA ASP A 392 -5.80 2.53 -1.30
C ASP A 392 -5.94 2.32 0.22
N GLY A 393 -7.16 2.07 0.69
CA GLY A 393 -7.42 1.88 2.12
C GLY A 393 -7.28 3.13 2.98
N ALA A 394 -7.43 4.34 2.41
CA ALA A 394 -7.47 5.59 3.18
C ALA A 394 -8.41 5.53 4.39
N MET A 395 -7.99 6.11 5.50
CA MET A 395 -8.72 6.07 6.77
C MET A 395 -8.99 7.47 7.33
N ALA A 396 -9.96 7.54 8.23
CA ALA A 396 -10.19 8.67 9.12
C ALA A 396 -9.75 8.24 10.52
N LEU A 397 -8.72 8.89 11.06
CA LEU A 397 -8.10 8.51 12.34
C LEU A 397 -7.89 9.73 13.26
N PRO A 398 -7.90 9.54 14.59
CA PRO A 398 -7.50 10.57 15.56
C PRO A 398 -6.05 10.99 15.37
N GLU A 399 -5.72 12.18 15.87
CA GLU A 399 -4.40 12.80 15.68
C GLU A 399 -3.24 11.89 16.10
N VAL A 400 -3.33 11.27 17.28
CA VAL A 400 -2.27 10.38 17.80
C VAL A 400 -1.97 9.22 16.86
N LEU A 401 -2.97 8.65 16.17
CA LEU A 401 -2.78 7.52 15.27
C LEU A 401 -2.23 7.91 13.89
N ARG A 402 -2.28 9.21 13.55
CA ARG A 402 -1.75 9.75 12.27
C ARG A 402 -0.38 10.39 12.43
N ALA A 403 0.05 10.63 13.67
CA ALA A 403 1.28 11.33 14.00
C ALA A 403 2.55 10.44 13.95
N THR A 404 2.66 9.50 13.00
CA THR A 404 3.93 8.80 12.79
C THR A 404 4.89 9.75 12.06
N PRO A 405 6.10 10.02 12.60
CA PRO A 405 7.08 10.85 11.92
C PRO A 405 7.60 10.12 10.66
N PRO A 406 7.72 10.80 9.50
CA PRO A 406 8.29 10.21 8.28
C PRO A 406 9.81 10.08 8.39
N SER A 407 10.30 9.18 9.24
CA SER A 407 11.74 9.13 9.58
C SER A 407 12.64 8.78 8.40
N TRP A 408 12.08 8.18 7.35
CA TRP A 408 12.76 7.98 6.07
C TRP A 408 13.34 9.28 5.47
N LEU A 409 12.88 10.47 5.89
CA LEU A 409 13.49 11.75 5.49
C LEU A 409 14.90 11.96 6.02
N TRP A 410 15.26 11.37 7.15
CA TRP A 410 16.57 11.58 7.79
C TRP A 410 17.22 10.24 8.19
N GLU A 411 16.64 9.13 7.76
CA GLU A 411 17.14 7.76 7.89
C GLU A 411 16.90 7.04 6.55
N TRP A 412 17.50 7.56 5.47
CA TRP A 412 17.24 7.05 4.13
C TRP A 412 17.74 5.61 3.95
N MET A 413 16.94 4.77 3.28
CA MET A 413 17.05 3.30 3.32
C MET A 413 18.34 2.72 2.68
N ASP A 414 19.04 3.50 1.85
CA ASP A 414 20.12 3.01 0.97
C ASP A 414 21.48 3.68 1.17
N GLU A 415 21.63 4.64 2.09
CA GLU A 415 22.96 5.16 2.41
C GLU A 415 23.69 4.16 3.33
N PRO A 416 25.00 3.89 3.10
CA PRO A 416 25.73 2.89 3.86
C PRO A 416 25.59 3.20 5.35
N GLN A 417 24.91 2.26 6.01
CA GLN A 417 24.76 2.07 7.45
C GLN A 417 25.57 3.09 8.24
N VAL A 418 24.86 3.97 8.95
CA VAL A 418 25.41 4.78 10.04
C VAL A 418 26.52 3.99 10.71
N THR A 419 27.75 4.48 10.58
CA THR A 419 28.95 3.83 11.10
C THR A 419 28.78 3.66 12.61
N GLY A 420 28.44 2.46 13.06
CA GLY A 420 28.21 2.15 14.48
C GLY A 420 26.93 1.38 14.83
N ILE A 421 26.11 0.98 13.86
CA ILE A 421 24.87 0.22 14.13
C ILE A 421 25.07 -1.26 13.76
N PRO A 422 24.72 -2.21 14.64
CA PRO A 422 24.73 -3.62 14.28
C PRO A 422 23.70 -3.98 13.21
N LEU A 423 24.12 -4.79 12.24
CA LEU A 423 23.31 -5.30 11.12
C LEU A 423 21.98 -5.99 11.51
N TRP A 424 21.78 -6.34 12.79
CA TRP A 424 20.61 -7.09 13.28
C TRP A 424 19.48 -6.22 13.86
N GLU A 425 19.62 -4.89 13.92
CA GLU A 425 18.46 -3.99 14.01
C GLU A 425 17.81 -3.89 12.62
N GLU A 426 17.27 -5.00 12.12
CA GLU A 426 16.46 -5.02 10.91
C GLU A 426 15.32 -4.00 11.08
N TRP A 427 15.48 -2.89 10.38
CA TRP A 427 14.54 -1.79 10.32
C TRP A 427 13.55 -2.09 9.20
N PHE A 428 12.31 -2.40 9.57
CA PHE A 428 11.24 -2.78 8.62
C PHE A 428 10.42 -1.57 8.15
N GLY A 429 11.04 -0.40 8.03
CA GLY A 429 10.35 0.80 7.58
C GLY A 429 9.36 1.42 8.58
N ASP A 430 9.34 0.96 9.84
CA ASP A 430 8.47 1.50 10.89
C ASP A 430 9.22 2.47 11.81
N SER A 431 8.97 3.77 11.64
CA SER A 431 9.58 4.82 12.47
C SER A 431 9.24 4.71 13.96
N ASP A 432 8.09 4.10 14.31
CA ASP A 432 7.64 3.94 15.69
C ASP A 432 8.28 2.73 16.40
N GLU A 433 8.95 1.81 15.68
CA GLU A 433 9.61 0.65 16.29
C GLU A 433 10.89 1.00 17.05
N LEU A 434 11.40 2.20 16.86
CA LEU A 434 12.72 2.60 17.35
C LEU A 434 12.59 3.63 18.47
N PRO A 435 13.58 3.72 19.39
CA PRO A 435 13.50 4.59 20.55
C PRO A 435 13.30 6.06 20.17
N ALA A 436 12.37 6.78 20.82
CA ALA A 436 12.13 8.20 20.51
C ALA A 436 13.38 9.08 20.69
N SER A 437 14.25 8.73 21.65
CA SER A 437 15.52 9.41 21.93
C SER A 437 16.60 9.18 20.86
N ARG A 438 16.42 8.22 19.94
CA ARG A 438 17.40 7.88 18.91
C ARG A 438 17.77 9.06 18.03
N PHE A 439 16.82 9.97 17.79
CA PHE A 439 17.07 11.12 16.94
C PHE A 439 18.14 12.07 17.51
N SER A 440 18.40 12.00 18.82
CA SER A 440 19.43 12.79 19.49
C SER A 440 20.85 12.24 19.33
N TYR A 441 21.01 10.92 19.21
CA TYR A 441 22.34 10.28 19.20
C TYR A 441 22.66 9.49 17.91
N ARG A 442 21.66 9.14 17.09
CA ARG A 442 21.82 8.34 15.86
C ARG A 442 22.03 9.20 14.61
N LEU A 443 21.49 10.42 14.60
CA LEU A 443 21.52 11.28 13.41
C LEU A 443 22.83 12.04 13.27
N ASN A 444 23.40 12.01 12.07
CA ASN A 444 24.53 12.83 11.70
C ASN A 444 24.14 14.33 11.62
N PRO A 445 25.10 15.27 11.53
CA PRO A 445 24.79 16.70 11.51
C PRO A 445 23.84 17.15 10.39
N ASP A 446 23.85 16.51 9.23
CA ASP A 446 23.02 16.87 8.09
C ASP A 446 21.61 16.28 8.19
N GLU A 447 21.48 15.04 8.67
CA GLU A 447 20.19 14.41 9.02
C GLU A 447 19.46 15.20 10.11
N ARG A 448 20.19 15.68 11.13
CA ARG A 448 19.61 16.55 12.16
C ARG A 448 19.03 17.83 11.58
N LYS A 449 19.71 18.47 10.63
CA LYS A 449 19.17 19.67 9.95
C LYS A 449 17.89 19.36 9.20
N ILE A 450 17.82 18.22 8.49
CA ILE A 450 16.60 17.80 7.77
C ILE A 450 15.45 17.62 8.77
N LYS A 451 15.68 16.89 9.87
CA LYS A 451 14.69 16.70 10.93
C LYS A 451 14.26 18.02 11.56
N GLU A 452 15.20 18.91 11.88
CA GLU A 452 14.90 20.23 12.44
C GLU A 452 14.02 21.06 11.50
N LYS A 453 14.27 21.02 10.19
CA LYS A 453 13.43 21.70 9.18
C LYS A 453 12.04 21.12 9.09
N PHE A 454 11.92 19.80 9.18
CA PHE A 454 10.62 19.12 9.26
C PHE A 454 9.87 19.55 10.52
N ASP A 455 10.48 19.42 11.71
CA ASP A 455 9.89 19.75 13.01
C ASP A 455 9.45 21.23 13.09
N GLN A 456 10.29 22.14 12.57
CA GLN A 456 9.95 23.56 12.45
C GLN A 456 8.71 23.78 11.58
N SER A 457 8.55 22.99 10.51
CA SER A 457 7.47 23.15 9.54
C SER A 457 6.16 22.52 10.03
N VAL A 458 6.20 21.38 10.73
CA VAL A 458 5.00 20.79 11.33
C VAL A 458 4.51 21.54 12.57
N GLY A 459 5.40 22.28 13.23
CA GLY A 459 5.10 23.03 14.44
C GLY A 459 5.27 22.21 15.73
N LYS A 460 5.49 22.91 16.85
CA LYS A 460 5.85 22.30 18.13
C LYS A 460 4.80 21.35 18.70
N GLU A 461 3.52 21.70 18.57
CA GLU A 461 2.41 20.88 19.11
C GLU A 461 2.32 19.54 18.37
N ARG A 462 2.27 19.56 17.04
CA ARG A 462 2.27 18.35 16.21
C ARG A 462 3.54 17.52 16.42
N ALA A 463 4.71 18.16 16.47
CA ALA A 463 5.97 17.47 16.76
C ALA A 463 5.95 16.80 18.15
N HIS A 464 5.39 17.45 19.17
CA HIS A 464 5.24 16.84 20.49
C HIS A 464 4.43 15.55 20.42
N ILE A 465 3.32 15.53 19.70
CA ILE A 465 2.49 14.33 19.51
C ILE A 465 3.24 13.24 18.73
N MET A 466 4.03 13.62 17.72
CA MET A 466 4.80 12.65 16.94
C MET A 466 5.85 11.91 17.78
N TYR A 467 6.49 12.60 18.72
CA TYR A 467 7.65 12.06 19.45
C TYR A 467 7.36 11.69 20.91
N LYS A 468 6.15 11.97 21.43
CA LYS A 468 5.76 11.57 22.78
C LYS A 468 5.73 10.04 22.89
N ILE A 469 6.50 9.50 23.83
CA ILE A 469 6.77 8.05 23.92
C ILE A 469 5.49 7.24 24.16
N GLU A 470 4.56 7.76 24.94
CA GLU A 470 3.25 7.14 25.20
C GLU A 470 2.45 6.97 23.91
N TYR A 471 2.51 7.95 23.01
CA TYR A 471 1.81 7.92 21.73
C TYR A 471 2.50 7.02 20.71
N THR A 472 3.83 6.95 20.73
CA THR A 472 4.58 5.94 19.96
C THR A 472 4.11 4.53 20.32
N TRP A 473 3.97 4.23 21.61
CA TRP A 473 3.46 2.93 22.07
C TRP A 473 2.04 2.63 21.59
N ILE A 474 1.14 3.61 21.65
CA ILE A 474 -0.22 3.47 21.11
C ILE A 474 -0.18 3.15 19.61
N ARG A 475 0.63 3.87 18.83
CA ARG A 475 0.74 3.63 17.37
C ARG A 475 1.34 2.27 17.03
N ARG A 476 2.36 1.80 17.77
CA ARG A 476 2.90 0.44 17.61
C ARG A 476 1.83 -0.62 17.86
N LEU A 477 1.07 -0.45 18.94
CA LEU A 477 0.00 -1.39 19.30
C LEU A 477 -1.18 -1.34 18.31
N TRP A 478 -1.49 -0.15 17.78
CA TRP A 478 -2.51 0.05 16.75
C TRP A 478 -2.27 -0.80 15.49
N LYS A 479 -1.01 -0.99 15.08
CA LYS A 479 -0.68 -1.82 13.91
C LYS A 479 -1.06 -3.29 14.10
N PHE A 480 -0.91 -3.82 15.31
CA PHE A 480 -1.40 -5.17 15.61
C PHE A 480 -2.92 -5.24 15.64
N ALA A 481 -3.59 -4.21 16.15
CA ALA A 481 -5.05 -4.14 16.13
C ALA A 481 -5.59 -4.13 14.69
N LEU A 482 -4.94 -3.37 13.81
CA LEU A 482 -5.35 -3.21 12.41
C LEU A 482 -5.02 -4.44 11.54
N TYR A 483 -3.79 -4.95 11.60
CA TYR A 483 -3.29 -5.97 10.68
C TYR A 483 -3.29 -7.40 11.25
N GLY A 484 -3.49 -7.54 12.56
CA GLY A 484 -3.37 -8.82 13.25
C GLY A 484 -1.92 -9.31 13.35
N LEU A 485 -1.76 -10.62 13.45
CA LEU A 485 -0.46 -11.30 13.59
C LEU A 485 -0.37 -12.51 12.65
N PRO A 486 0.01 -12.38 11.38
CA PRO A 486 0.18 -13.55 10.54
C PRO A 486 1.42 -14.37 10.93
N PHE A 487 1.22 -15.57 11.46
CA PHE A 487 2.34 -16.47 11.75
C PHE A 487 3.01 -17.06 10.51
N GLU A 488 2.41 -16.85 9.33
CA GLU A 488 3.01 -17.13 8.02
C GLU A 488 4.20 -16.20 7.69
N SER A 489 4.34 -15.09 8.41
CA SER A 489 5.45 -14.14 8.22
C SER A 489 6.35 -14.12 9.45
N LEU A 490 7.56 -14.67 9.33
CA LEU A 490 8.58 -14.55 10.39
C LEU A 490 8.84 -13.09 10.77
N GLN A 491 8.68 -12.15 9.84
CA GLN A 491 8.86 -10.72 10.12
C GLN A 491 7.81 -10.21 11.11
N GLU A 492 6.54 -10.59 10.94
CA GLU A 492 5.46 -10.18 11.85
C GLU A 492 5.57 -10.84 13.23
N VAL A 493 6.05 -12.08 13.27
CA VAL A 493 6.40 -12.77 14.53
C VAL A 493 7.53 -12.03 15.25
N SER A 494 8.56 -11.64 14.50
CA SER A 494 9.71 -10.90 15.02
C SER A 494 9.30 -9.51 15.50
N ARG A 495 8.36 -8.86 14.80
CA ARG A 495 7.76 -7.59 15.20
C ARG A 495 7.04 -7.71 16.54
N PHE A 496 6.22 -8.75 16.70
CA PHE A 496 5.56 -9.04 17.98
C PHE A 496 6.58 -9.28 19.09
N GLN A 497 7.58 -10.13 18.86
CA GLN A 497 8.63 -10.41 19.84
C GLN A 497 9.32 -9.13 20.30
N LYS A 498 9.85 -8.34 19.36
CA LYS A 498 10.53 -7.07 19.63
C LYS A 498 9.61 -6.08 20.34
N PHE A 499 8.32 -6.03 19.98
CA PHE A 499 7.36 -5.16 20.68
C PHE A 499 7.26 -5.53 22.16
N MET A 500 7.12 -6.83 22.45
CA MET A 500 6.92 -7.33 23.81
C MET A 500 8.17 -7.17 24.68
N GLU A 501 9.35 -7.47 24.14
CA GLU A 501 10.65 -7.28 24.83
C GLU A 501 10.87 -5.80 25.17
N ASN A 502 10.67 -4.90 24.19
CA ASN A 502 10.83 -3.47 24.41
C ASN A 502 9.80 -2.91 25.39
N TRP A 503 8.55 -3.41 25.34
CA TRP A 503 7.49 -2.95 26.23
C TRP A 503 7.76 -3.38 27.66
N GLU A 504 8.26 -4.60 27.87
CA GLU A 504 8.67 -5.08 29.18
C GLU A 504 9.77 -4.21 29.80
N LEU A 505 10.85 -3.96 29.05
CA LEU A 505 11.94 -3.09 29.50
C LEU A 505 11.41 -1.70 29.88
N PHE A 506 10.58 -1.11 29.02
CA PHE A 506 9.99 0.20 29.26
C PHE A 506 9.09 0.21 30.50
N VAL A 507 8.26 -0.81 30.72
CA VAL A 507 7.38 -0.94 31.90
C VAL A 507 8.21 -1.04 33.18
N GLN A 508 9.30 -1.81 33.17
CA GLN A 508 10.22 -1.96 34.31
C GLN A 508 10.94 -0.65 34.62
N GLU A 509 11.50 0.01 33.60
CA GLU A 509 12.22 1.27 33.77
C GLU A 509 11.30 2.40 34.28
N THR A 510 10.03 2.39 33.87
CA THR A 510 9.06 3.43 34.25
C THR A 510 8.21 3.09 35.46
N ALA A 511 8.39 1.92 36.09
CA ALA A 511 7.56 1.46 37.20
C ALA A 511 7.51 2.45 38.38
N HIS A 512 8.60 3.15 38.65
CA HIS A 512 8.70 4.16 39.72
C HIS A 512 7.84 5.41 39.50
N ASN A 513 7.33 5.63 38.29
CA ASN A 513 6.52 6.80 37.94
C ASN A 513 5.02 6.60 38.21
N PHE A 514 4.62 5.45 38.74
CA PHE A 514 3.22 5.08 38.96
C PHE A 514 3.01 4.59 40.40
N GLU A 515 1.87 4.92 41.01
CA GLU A 515 1.53 4.50 42.38
C GLU A 515 1.40 2.96 42.43
N SER A 516 2.07 2.32 43.39
CA SER A 516 2.40 0.88 43.38
C SER A 516 1.22 -0.07 43.53
N ASP A 517 0.07 0.40 43.98
CA ASP A 517 -0.95 -0.49 44.56
C ASP A 517 -2.01 -0.96 43.54
N ASP A 518 -2.08 -0.34 42.36
CA ASP A 518 -3.08 -0.65 41.31
C ASP A 518 -2.48 -1.16 39.97
N ILE A 519 -1.16 -1.33 39.88
CA ILE A 519 -0.52 -1.77 38.63
C ILE A 519 -0.67 -3.28 38.49
N LYS A 520 -1.43 -3.75 37.50
CA LYS A 520 -1.37 -5.15 37.08
C LYS A 520 0.09 -5.53 36.81
N GLU A 521 0.59 -6.50 37.57
CA GLU A 521 1.95 -7.01 37.40
C GLU A 521 2.12 -7.53 35.95
N TRP A 522 2.99 -6.86 35.18
CA TRP A 522 3.35 -7.32 33.85
C TRP A 522 4.18 -8.59 33.94
N LYS A 523 3.83 -9.60 33.13
CA LYS A 523 4.58 -10.87 33.07
C LYS A 523 5.38 -10.94 31.77
N PRO A 524 6.62 -11.43 31.74
CA PRO A 524 7.37 -11.63 30.48
C PRO A 524 6.66 -12.61 29.54
N VAL A 525 7.00 -12.57 28.25
CA VAL A 525 6.49 -13.56 27.28
C VAL A 525 7.23 -14.88 27.45
N ASP A 526 6.51 -16.00 27.55
CA ASP A 526 7.10 -17.34 27.59
C ASP A 526 7.97 -17.60 26.33
N PRO A 527 9.30 -17.83 26.49
CA PRO A 527 10.21 -18.09 25.37
C PRO A 527 9.82 -19.31 24.52
N GLU A 528 9.15 -20.32 25.09
CA GLU A 528 8.75 -21.53 24.35
C GLU A 528 7.65 -21.24 23.32
N VAL A 529 6.87 -20.15 23.49
CA VAL A 529 5.88 -19.72 22.50
C VAL A 529 6.57 -19.35 21.18
N PHE A 530 7.66 -18.59 21.23
CA PHE A 530 8.38 -18.18 20.01
C PHE A 530 9.02 -19.34 19.29
N LYS A 531 9.60 -20.28 20.04
CA LYS A 531 10.15 -21.52 19.49
C LYS A 531 9.07 -22.35 18.81
N THR A 532 7.86 -22.40 19.36
CA THR A 532 6.72 -23.10 18.75
C THR A 532 6.26 -22.42 17.46
N ILE A 533 6.20 -21.07 17.44
CA ILE A 533 5.88 -20.31 16.22
C ILE A 533 6.93 -20.55 15.12
N GLN A 534 8.23 -20.53 15.50
CA GLN A 534 9.32 -20.79 14.57
C GLN A 534 9.30 -22.23 14.03
N GLN A 535 8.96 -23.22 14.87
CA GLN A 535 8.78 -24.61 14.45
C GLN A 535 7.59 -24.76 13.49
N TYR A 536 6.47 -24.10 13.78
CA TYR A 536 5.32 -24.07 12.87
C TYR A 536 5.71 -23.48 11.52
N HIS A 537 6.45 -22.36 11.50
CA HIS A 537 6.95 -21.78 10.26
C HIS A 537 7.96 -22.69 9.55
N GLY A 538 8.83 -23.39 10.28
CA GLY A 538 9.76 -24.36 9.70
C GLY A 538 9.05 -25.56 9.07
N ALA A 539 7.99 -26.05 9.71
CA ALA A 539 7.16 -27.15 9.19
C ALA A 539 6.27 -26.70 8.03
N ALA A 540 5.64 -25.53 8.12
CA ALA A 540 4.83 -24.94 7.07
C ALA A 540 5.69 -24.51 5.87
N GLY A 541 6.90 -23.98 6.10
CA GLY A 541 7.86 -23.64 5.05
C GLY A 541 8.47 -24.85 4.34
N ALA A 542 8.55 -26.00 5.02
CA ALA A 542 8.87 -27.28 4.38
C ALA A 542 7.72 -27.84 3.52
N GLN A 543 6.48 -27.39 3.76
CA GLN A 543 5.29 -27.72 2.96
C GLN A 543 4.89 -26.63 1.95
N SER A 544 5.47 -25.42 2.04
CA SER A 544 5.15 -24.26 1.22
C SER A 544 6.44 -23.57 0.75
N SER A 545 6.93 -23.98 -0.42
CA SER A 545 8.00 -23.30 -1.15
C SER A 545 7.50 -22.01 -1.85
N ARG A 546 6.78 -21.13 -1.14
CA ARG A 546 6.42 -19.80 -1.64
C ARG A 546 7.41 -18.78 -1.10
N THR A 547 7.99 -18.01 -2.01
CA THR A 547 8.96 -16.95 -1.74
C THR A 547 8.37 -15.86 -0.83
N PRO A 548 9.19 -15.27 0.07
CA PRO A 548 8.72 -14.20 0.95
C PRO A 548 8.34 -12.96 0.14
N THR A 549 7.09 -12.51 0.29
CA THR A 549 6.63 -11.23 -0.25
C THR A 549 7.13 -10.07 0.62
N PRO A 550 7.79 -9.04 0.06
CA PRO A 550 8.07 -7.83 0.81
C PRO A 550 6.77 -7.05 1.00
N TYR A 551 6.39 -6.89 2.28
CA TYR A 551 5.15 -6.26 2.79
C TYR A 551 3.83 -6.92 2.37
N PRO A 552 2.99 -7.38 3.33
CA PRO A 552 1.58 -7.51 3.06
C PRO A 552 0.99 -6.10 2.97
N SER A 553 0.77 -5.64 1.74
CA SER A 553 -0.31 -4.69 1.48
C SER A 553 -1.60 -5.29 2.10
N PRO A 554 -2.51 -4.49 2.71
CA PRO A 554 -3.65 -4.99 3.51
C PRO A 554 -4.67 -5.87 2.76
N CYS A 555 -4.40 -6.25 1.51
CA CYS A 555 -5.34 -6.87 0.58
C CYS A 555 -4.78 -8.14 -0.08
N ILE A 556 -4.21 -9.07 0.68
CA ILE A 556 -4.03 -10.45 0.19
C ILE A 556 -5.30 -11.22 0.52
N PHE A 557 -6.22 -11.29 -0.45
CA PHE A 557 -7.35 -12.21 -0.44
C PHE A 557 -6.89 -13.57 -0.97
N ASP A 558 -7.14 -14.63 -0.20
CA ASP A 558 -7.18 -16.00 -0.69
C ASP A 558 -8.60 -16.54 -0.40
N PRO A 559 -9.37 -16.96 -1.42
CA PRO A 559 -10.77 -17.33 -1.25
C PRO A 559 -10.92 -18.81 -0.89
N GLU A 560 -11.41 -19.06 0.32
CA GLU A 560 -12.43 -20.10 0.54
C GLU A 560 -13.73 -19.44 0.98
#